data_AF-U9TTJ5-F1
#
_entry.id   AF-U9TTJ5-F1
#
_cell.length_a   1.000
_cell.length_b   1.000
_cell.length_c   1.000
_cell.angle_alpha   90.00
_cell.angle_beta   90.00
_cell.angle_gamma   90.00
#
_symmetry.space_group_name_H-M   'P 1'
#
loop_
_entity.id
_entity.type
_entity.pdbx_description
1 polymer ?
#
loop_
_entity_poly.entity_id
_entity_poly.type
_entity_poly.pdbx_seq_one_letter_code
_entity_poly.pdbx_strand_id
1 'polypeptide(L)'
;MTNRTFMAIDQLDLAIEQLKVGTPSYARFAHILVDNIVELLVHHYCEYVIMQDKYRLVGLEPKYTTEQRADALGQRFDKKVKFCKFLNGISQDEADAIMILHQYRNELYHSGVIHDAIAWDLAWYYHSIATLLFSKLVSYTHYMIGEELSDAIKKHVGKDTWCFDCARVVSSLNEARPTRKLKLSVVLANSAVSHVESVIESLDYIVRNSPQSPTEDSVVRDVQLSDYLYNDPFAKTVWEKVKGHHNTRQTSAFLESIWAPRYSSNPLPGFLRQADRIRNSANDLNALKNFEKFKSDFFYFSTLIMREEEMLDDYIQMQEDAYRDR
;
A
#
# COMPACT_ATOMS: atom_id res chain seq x y z
N MET A 1 4.68 -0.82 31.80
CA MET A 1 3.89 -1.41 30.69
C MET A 1 2.41 -1.06 30.75
N THR A 2 1.87 -0.64 31.90
CA THR A 2 0.43 -0.38 32.14
C THR A 2 -0.18 0.78 31.35
N ASN A 3 0.54 1.89 31.16
CA ASN A 3 0.04 3.01 30.36
C ASN A 3 -0.06 2.67 28.84
N ARG A 4 0.80 1.75 28.35
CA ARG A 4 0.94 1.47 26.91
C ARG A 4 -0.22 0.65 26.33
N THR A 5 -0.72 -0.33 27.08
CA THR A 5 -1.87 -1.15 26.66
C THR A 5 -3.14 -0.31 26.60
N PHE A 6 -3.31 0.59 27.57
CA PHE A 6 -4.43 1.54 27.60
C PHE A 6 -4.36 2.58 26.49
N MET A 7 -3.17 3.11 26.21
CA MET A 7 -2.94 3.94 25.03
C MET A 7 -3.31 3.22 23.72
N ALA A 8 -3.04 1.91 23.62
CA ALA A 8 -3.46 1.14 22.45
C ALA A 8 -4.99 1.05 22.32
N ILE A 9 -5.71 0.86 23.43
CA ILE A 9 -7.18 0.87 23.43
C ILE A 9 -7.70 2.25 23.01
N ASP A 10 -7.18 3.33 23.60
CA ASP A 10 -7.57 4.71 23.27
C ASP A 10 -7.38 5.03 21.79
N GLN A 11 -6.21 4.69 21.22
CA GLN A 11 -5.95 4.97 19.81
C GLN A 11 -6.76 4.08 18.87
N LEU A 12 -7.01 2.82 19.23
CA LEU A 12 -7.86 1.93 18.44
C LEU A 12 -9.33 2.39 18.48
N ASP A 13 -9.82 2.93 19.58
CA ASP A 13 -11.16 3.55 19.65
C ASP A 13 -11.19 4.87 18.88
N LEU A 14 -10.16 5.71 19.00
CA LEU A 14 -10.07 6.95 18.22
C LEU A 14 -10.08 6.66 16.71
N ALA A 15 -9.38 5.63 16.25
CA ALA A 15 -9.41 5.20 14.86
C ALA A 15 -10.81 4.75 14.41
N ILE A 16 -11.60 4.12 15.29
CA ILE A 16 -13.01 3.80 15.02
C ILE A 16 -13.82 5.07 14.83
N GLU A 17 -13.65 6.06 15.71
CA GLU A 17 -14.33 7.35 15.58
C GLU A 17 -13.96 8.06 14.28
N GLN A 18 -12.69 7.99 13.85
CA GLN A 18 -12.30 8.52 12.53
C GLN A 18 -13.00 7.76 11.39
N LEU A 19 -13.07 6.42 11.44
CA LEU A 19 -13.76 5.63 10.42
C LEU A 19 -15.26 5.94 10.34
N LYS A 20 -15.91 6.28 11.46
CA LYS A 20 -17.35 6.65 11.48
C LYS A 20 -17.65 7.94 10.71
N VAL A 21 -16.69 8.87 10.62
CA VAL A 21 -16.84 10.09 9.83
C VAL A 21 -16.93 9.77 8.33
N GLY A 22 -16.25 8.72 7.87
CA GLY A 22 -16.44 8.15 6.53
C GLY A 22 -15.87 8.97 5.37
N THR A 23 -15.04 9.99 5.62
CA THR A 23 -14.36 10.74 4.56
C THR A 23 -12.93 10.23 4.34
N PRO A 24 -12.33 10.42 3.15
CA PRO A 24 -10.97 9.95 2.86
C PRO A 24 -9.92 10.49 3.82
N SER A 25 -9.99 11.76 4.23
CA SER A 25 -9.04 12.35 5.18
C SER A 25 -9.08 11.67 6.55
N TYR A 26 -10.27 11.36 7.05
CA TYR A 26 -10.44 10.67 8.33
C TYR A 26 -10.06 9.18 8.23
N ALA A 27 -10.31 8.54 7.09
CA ALA A 27 -9.80 7.19 6.82
C ALA A 27 -8.27 7.12 6.87
N ARG A 28 -7.58 8.12 6.32
CA ARG A 28 -6.12 8.23 6.41
C ARG A 28 -5.66 8.38 7.86
N PHE A 29 -6.28 9.26 8.63
CA PHE A 29 -6.00 9.40 10.06
C PHE A 29 -6.21 8.09 10.82
N ALA A 30 -7.31 7.37 10.56
CA ALA A 30 -7.55 6.06 11.14
C ALA A 30 -6.41 5.08 10.81
N HIS A 31 -5.98 5.02 9.55
CA HIS A 31 -4.90 4.15 9.09
C HIS A 31 -3.59 4.43 9.85
N ILE A 32 -3.24 5.71 10.04
CA ILE A 32 -2.02 6.12 10.74
C ILE A 32 -2.07 5.78 12.22
N LEU A 33 -3.22 6.03 12.86
CA LEU A 33 -3.42 5.67 14.26
C LEU A 33 -3.26 4.16 14.46
N VAL A 34 -3.85 3.37 13.57
CA VAL A 34 -3.73 1.91 13.58
C VAL A 34 -2.28 1.48 13.35
N ASP A 35 -1.59 2.05 12.36
CA ASP A 35 -0.20 1.72 12.05
C ASP A 35 0.73 1.99 13.23
N ASN A 36 0.60 3.16 13.88
CA ASN A 36 1.37 3.50 15.07
C ASN A 36 1.15 2.47 16.20
N ILE A 37 -0.09 2.02 16.41
CA ILE A 37 -0.37 0.98 17.41
C ILE A 37 0.24 -0.36 17.03
N VAL A 38 0.18 -0.76 15.76
CA VAL A 38 0.81 -2.00 15.30
C VAL A 38 2.32 -1.96 15.50
N GLU A 39 2.97 -0.84 15.16
CA GLU A 39 4.41 -0.63 15.41
C GLU A 39 4.76 -0.78 16.89
N LEU A 40 3.96 -0.15 17.77
CA LEU A 40 4.17 -0.20 19.21
C LEU A 40 3.94 -1.59 19.80
N LEU A 41 2.86 -2.29 19.41
CA LEU A 41 2.57 -3.64 19.87
C LEU A 41 3.71 -4.60 19.51
N VAL A 42 4.15 -4.58 18.26
CA VAL A 42 5.28 -5.38 17.76
C VAL A 42 6.57 -5.02 18.51
N HIS A 43 6.85 -3.72 18.65
CA HIS A 43 8.06 -3.27 19.34
C HIS A 43 8.09 -3.71 20.80
N HIS A 44 6.99 -3.54 21.53
CA HIS A 44 6.92 -3.90 22.95
C HIS A 44 6.98 -5.41 23.17
N TYR A 45 6.39 -6.19 22.27
CA TYR A 45 6.56 -7.64 22.29
C TYR A 45 8.04 -8.02 22.13
N CYS A 46 8.74 -7.42 21.16
CA CYS A 46 10.18 -7.60 21.00
C CYS A 46 10.96 -7.22 22.26
N GLU A 47 10.69 -6.05 22.85
CA GLU A 47 11.32 -5.59 24.10
C GLU A 47 11.11 -6.61 25.22
N TYR A 48 9.87 -7.06 25.42
CA TYR A 48 9.52 -8.03 26.45
C TYR A 48 10.27 -9.34 26.27
N VAL A 49 10.29 -9.90 25.05
CA VAL A 49 10.96 -11.19 24.79
C VAL A 49 12.48 -11.08 25.01
N ILE A 50 13.11 -10.00 24.55
CA ILE A 50 14.54 -9.78 24.78
C ILE A 50 14.84 -9.54 26.27
N MET A 51 13.95 -8.84 26.98
CA MET A 51 14.05 -8.65 28.42
C MET A 51 13.99 -9.98 29.17
N GLN A 52 13.04 -10.86 28.84
CA GLN A 52 12.94 -12.20 29.42
C GLN A 52 14.20 -13.05 29.16
N ASP A 53 14.81 -12.92 27.99
CA ASP A 53 16.07 -13.61 27.69
C ASP A 53 17.25 -13.09 28.51
N LYS A 54 17.27 -11.79 28.85
CA LYS A 54 18.30 -11.20 29.73
C LYS A 54 18.17 -11.66 31.19
N TYR A 55 16.95 -11.89 31.67
CA TYR A 55 16.68 -12.34 33.04
C TYR A 55 16.66 -13.87 33.20
N ARG A 56 17.14 -14.62 32.19
CA ARG A 56 17.37 -16.06 32.36
C ARG A 56 18.36 -16.31 33.51
N LEU A 57 18.18 -17.45 34.18
CA LEU A 57 19.03 -17.87 35.30
C LEU A 57 20.52 -17.72 34.95
N VAL A 58 21.28 -17.14 35.89
CA VAL A 58 22.71 -16.90 35.76
C VAL A 58 23.42 -18.20 35.35
N GLY A 59 24.17 -18.16 34.24
CA GLY A 59 24.91 -19.30 33.69
C GLY A 59 24.26 -19.97 32.47
N LEU A 60 23.09 -19.51 32.01
CA LEU A 60 22.52 -19.94 30.73
C LEU A 60 22.99 -19.04 29.58
N GLU A 61 23.34 -19.67 28.46
CA GLU A 61 23.63 -18.96 27.22
C GLU A 61 22.41 -18.17 26.72
N PRO A 62 22.61 -16.96 26.15
CA PRO A 62 21.53 -16.20 25.52
C PRO A 62 20.77 -17.02 24.48
N LYS A 63 19.44 -16.96 24.48
CA LYS A 63 18.62 -17.63 23.45
C LYS A 63 18.81 -17.01 22.07
N TYR A 64 19.00 -15.70 22.04
CA TYR A 64 19.01 -14.90 20.81
C TYR A 64 20.39 -14.34 20.52
N THR A 65 20.80 -14.40 19.26
CA THR A 65 22.09 -13.87 18.79
C THR A 65 22.14 -12.35 18.90
N THR A 66 23.35 -11.78 18.85
CA THR A 66 23.55 -10.32 18.83
C THR A 66 22.80 -9.66 17.68
N GLU A 67 22.80 -10.26 16.49
CA GLU A 67 22.07 -9.74 15.32
C GLU A 67 20.55 -9.77 15.55
N GLN A 68 20.00 -10.87 16.07
CA GLN A 68 18.58 -10.98 16.38
C GLN A 68 18.15 -9.94 17.43
N ARG A 69 18.98 -9.70 18.44
CA ARG A 69 18.74 -8.67 19.47
C ARG A 69 18.77 -7.26 18.85
N ALA A 70 19.70 -7.00 17.93
CA ALA A 70 19.80 -5.73 17.22
C ALA A 70 18.58 -5.50 16.31
N ASP A 71 18.14 -6.53 15.58
CA ASP A 71 16.94 -6.49 14.73
C ASP A 71 15.67 -6.25 15.56
N ALA A 72 15.56 -6.87 16.75
CA ALA A 72 14.40 -6.74 17.64
C ALA A 72 14.29 -5.36 18.33
N LEU A 73 15.43 -4.79 18.74
CA LEU A 73 15.49 -3.53 19.49
C LEU A 73 15.79 -2.30 18.61
N GLY A 74 16.17 -2.50 17.35
CA GLY A 74 16.55 -1.44 16.42
C GLY A 74 15.38 -0.56 15.96
N GLN A 75 15.63 0.35 15.02
CA GLN A 75 14.61 1.26 14.49
C GLN A 75 13.82 0.66 13.32
N ARG A 76 14.34 -0.38 12.68
CA ARG A 76 13.74 -0.97 11.48
C ARG A 76 12.51 -1.80 11.81
N PHE A 77 11.33 -1.29 11.47
CA PHE A 77 10.06 -1.98 11.72
C PHE A 77 9.98 -3.35 11.01
N ASP A 78 10.44 -3.44 9.76
CA ASP A 78 10.45 -4.69 8.99
C ASP A 78 11.26 -5.81 9.66
N LYS A 79 12.35 -5.45 10.35
CA LYS A 79 13.17 -6.39 11.12
C LYS A 79 12.46 -6.88 12.38
N LYS A 80 11.72 -6.00 13.07
CA LYS A 80 10.91 -6.38 14.23
C LYS A 80 9.77 -7.33 13.87
N VAL A 81 9.08 -7.07 12.76
CA VAL A 81 8.01 -7.96 12.25
C VAL A 81 8.59 -9.33 11.91
N LYS A 82 9.75 -9.39 11.23
CA LYS A 82 10.47 -10.65 10.95
C LYS A 82 10.84 -11.41 12.23
N PHE A 83 11.31 -10.69 13.26
CA PHE A 83 11.63 -11.28 14.55
C PHE A 83 10.39 -11.82 15.27
N CYS A 84 9.28 -11.07 15.31
CA CYS A 84 8.02 -11.54 15.88
C CYS A 84 7.50 -12.81 15.20
N LYS A 85 7.62 -12.87 13.88
CA LYS A 85 7.29 -14.08 13.10
C LYS A 85 8.18 -15.25 13.45
N PHE A 86 9.50 -15.03 13.55
CA PHE A 86 10.46 -16.07 13.97
C PHE A 86 10.11 -16.67 15.34
N LEU A 87 9.54 -15.87 16.23
CA LEU A 87 9.06 -16.29 17.55
C LEU A 87 7.68 -16.97 17.55
N ASN A 88 7.04 -17.10 16.38
CA ASN A 88 5.64 -17.51 16.23
C ASN A 88 4.64 -16.61 16.98
N GLY A 89 5.00 -15.36 17.29
CA GLY A 89 4.08 -14.38 17.86
C GLY A 89 3.03 -13.91 16.85
N ILE A 90 3.39 -13.96 15.56
CA ILE A 90 2.51 -13.69 14.43
C ILE A 90 2.77 -14.73 13.32
N SER A 91 1.75 -14.99 12.52
CA SER A 91 1.83 -15.84 11.32
C SER A 91 2.51 -15.12 10.14
N GLN A 92 2.85 -15.87 9.09
CA GLN A 92 3.35 -15.29 7.84
C GLN A 92 2.30 -14.36 7.19
N ASP A 93 1.02 -14.78 7.20
CA ASP A 93 -0.07 -13.98 6.62
C ASP A 93 -0.26 -12.65 7.36
N GLU A 94 -0.18 -12.65 8.69
CA GLU A 94 -0.21 -11.43 9.50
C GLU A 94 0.99 -10.53 9.21
N ALA A 95 2.19 -11.10 9.13
CA ALA A 95 3.40 -10.34 8.78
C ALA A 95 3.26 -9.68 7.39
N ASP A 96 2.76 -10.40 6.39
CA ASP A 96 2.55 -9.86 5.05
C ASP A 96 1.50 -8.75 5.05
N ALA A 97 0.37 -8.95 5.76
CA ALA A 97 -0.68 -7.95 5.89
C ALA A 97 -0.14 -6.66 6.52
N ILE A 98 0.59 -6.76 7.63
CA ILE A 98 1.21 -5.63 8.32
C ILE A 98 2.16 -4.90 7.38
N MET A 99 3.06 -5.62 6.70
CA MET A 99 4.06 -4.98 5.83
C MET A 99 3.42 -4.25 4.66
N ILE A 100 2.38 -4.81 4.04
CA ILE A 100 1.67 -4.14 2.95
C ILE A 100 0.91 -2.91 3.48
N LEU A 101 0.13 -3.07 4.56
CA LEU A 101 -0.66 -1.97 5.11
C LEU A 101 0.22 -0.85 5.68
N HIS A 102 1.41 -1.16 6.20
CA HIS A 102 2.38 -0.17 6.63
C HIS A 102 2.89 0.69 5.47
N GLN A 103 3.07 0.14 4.26
CA GLN A 103 3.48 0.92 3.08
C GLN A 103 2.44 1.99 2.73
N TYR A 104 1.15 1.69 2.90
CA TYR A 104 0.06 2.63 2.67
C TYR A 104 0.09 3.85 3.58
N ARG A 105 0.78 3.82 4.72
CA ARG A 105 0.94 5.01 5.57
C ARG A 105 1.54 6.17 4.79
N ASN A 106 2.58 5.94 4.00
CA ASN A 106 3.25 7.01 3.24
C ASN A 106 2.53 7.29 1.92
N GLU A 107 2.01 6.27 1.25
CA GLU A 107 1.27 6.43 -0.02
C GLU A 107 0.01 7.27 0.15
N LEU A 108 -0.76 7.04 1.22
CA LEU A 108 -1.97 7.81 1.51
C LEU A 108 -1.70 9.30 1.79
N TYR A 109 -0.47 9.64 2.19
CA TYR A 109 -0.07 11.03 2.39
C TYR A 109 0.42 11.71 1.11
N HIS A 110 1.13 10.99 0.24
CA HIS A 110 1.82 11.60 -0.91
C HIS A 110 1.08 11.41 -2.24
N SER A 111 0.26 10.36 -2.39
CA SER A 111 -0.42 10.00 -3.64
C SER A 111 -1.88 10.47 -3.67
N GLY A 112 -2.19 11.62 -3.05
CA GLY A 112 -3.55 12.15 -2.85
C GLY A 112 -4.46 12.02 -4.08
N VAL A 113 -5.74 11.72 -3.83
CA VAL A 113 -6.81 11.33 -4.76
C VAL A 113 -6.78 9.85 -5.21
N ILE A 114 -5.63 9.28 -5.58
CA ILE A 114 -5.58 7.93 -6.19
C ILE A 114 -6.05 6.83 -5.23
N HIS A 115 -5.76 6.97 -3.93
CA HIS A 115 -6.12 5.97 -2.93
C HIS A 115 -7.35 6.33 -2.09
N ASP A 116 -7.99 7.47 -2.33
CA ASP A 116 -9.13 7.92 -1.53
C ASP A 116 -10.31 6.94 -1.62
N ALA A 117 -10.47 6.27 -2.76
CA ALA A 117 -11.51 5.27 -3.00
C ALA A 117 -11.35 3.99 -2.17
N ILE A 118 -10.14 3.69 -1.67
CA ILE A 118 -9.82 2.44 -0.95
C ILE A 118 -9.35 2.68 0.49
N ALA A 119 -8.98 3.92 0.84
CA ALA A 119 -8.38 4.26 2.12
C ALA A 119 -9.20 3.79 3.32
N TRP A 120 -10.52 3.98 3.26
CA TRP A 120 -11.42 3.60 4.35
C TRP A 120 -11.41 2.08 4.58
N ASP A 121 -11.50 1.31 3.51
CA ASP A 121 -11.53 -0.16 3.55
C ASP A 121 -10.19 -0.76 3.99
N LEU A 122 -9.07 -0.14 3.60
CA LEU A 122 -7.74 -0.51 4.07
C LEU A 122 -7.58 -0.23 5.56
N ALA A 123 -7.97 0.96 6.05
CA ALA A 123 -7.90 1.31 7.45
C ALA A 123 -8.81 0.41 8.31
N TRP A 124 -10.01 0.10 7.84
CA TRP A 124 -10.92 -0.84 8.50
C TRP A 124 -10.31 -2.25 8.63
N TYR A 125 -9.71 -2.74 7.54
CA TYR A 125 -9.04 -4.04 7.54
C TYR A 125 -7.81 -4.03 8.44
N TYR A 126 -7.00 -2.97 8.41
CA TYR A 126 -5.83 -2.86 9.26
C TYR A 126 -6.18 -2.83 10.74
N HIS A 127 -7.28 -2.15 11.10
CA HIS A 127 -7.80 -2.16 12.47
C HIS A 127 -8.14 -3.59 12.95
N SER A 128 -8.70 -4.42 12.05
CA SER A 128 -8.96 -5.84 12.35
C SER A 128 -7.68 -6.62 12.66
N ILE A 129 -6.60 -6.35 11.92
CA ILE A 129 -5.29 -6.94 12.17
C ILE A 129 -4.72 -6.42 13.50
N ALA A 130 -4.81 -5.12 13.76
CA ALA A 130 -4.29 -4.53 14.99
C ALA A 130 -4.98 -5.08 16.25
N THR A 131 -6.30 -5.26 16.23
CA THR A 131 -7.02 -5.89 17.35
C THR A 131 -6.65 -7.36 17.54
N LEU A 132 -6.42 -8.10 16.45
CA LEU A 132 -5.89 -9.47 16.52
C LEU A 132 -4.49 -9.49 17.17
N LEU A 133 -3.59 -8.61 16.72
CA LEU A 133 -2.25 -8.49 17.30
C LEU A 133 -2.29 -8.09 18.77
N PHE A 134 -3.20 -7.19 19.15
CA PHE A 134 -3.40 -6.81 20.54
C PHE A 134 -3.66 -8.04 21.41
N SER A 135 -4.57 -8.94 21.01
CA SER A 135 -4.84 -10.18 21.77
C SER A 135 -3.65 -11.14 21.85
N LYS A 136 -2.80 -11.18 20.82
CA LYS A 136 -1.67 -12.12 20.74
C LYS A 136 -0.42 -11.64 21.46
N LEU A 137 -0.15 -10.33 21.37
CA LEU A 137 1.12 -9.73 21.78
C LEU A 137 1.04 -9.10 23.18
N VAL A 138 -0.16 -8.76 23.66
CA VAL A 138 -0.37 -8.22 25.01
C VAL A 138 -0.55 -9.36 26.02
N SER A 139 0.21 -9.34 27.12
CA SER A 139 0.13 -10.35 28.19
C SER A 139 -0.88 -9.99 29.29
N TYR A 140 -1.44 -10.99 29.97
CA TYR A 140 -2.68 -10.92 30.79
C TYR A 140 -2.63 -10.19 32.15
N THR A 141 -1.53 -9.56 32.55
CA THR A 141 -1.44 -8.96 33.89
C THR A 141 -0.89 -7.54 33.84
N HIS A 142 -1.78 -6.56 33.98
CA HIS A 142 -1.44 -5.14 34.05
C HIS A 142 -1.99 -4.53 35.33
N TYR A 143 -1.10 -4.00 36.18
CA TYR A 143 -1.45 -3.35 37.44
C TYR A 143 -1.56 -1.83 37.28
N MET A 144 -2.75 -1.27 37.45
CA MET A 144 -2.92 0.18 37.55
C MET A 144 -3.26 0.58 38.98
N ILE A 145 -2.59 1.62 39.47
CA ILE A 145 -2.86 2.25 40.75
C ILE A 145 -2.92 3.76 40.50
N GLY A 146 -4.09 4.36 40.70
CA GLY A 146 -4.23 5.80 40.91
C GLY A 146 -4.33 6.73 39.68
N GLU A 147 -4.44 6.22 38.45
CA GLU A 147 -4.69 7.06 37.26
C GLU A 147 -6.17 7.06 36.86
N GLU A 148 -6.68 8.22 36.43
CA GLU A 148 -8.02 8.37 35.87
C GLU A 148 -8.07 7.78 34.46
N LEU A 149 -8.97 6.82 34.23
CA LEU A 149 -9.12 6.18 32.93
C LEU A 149 -9.94 7.05 31.99
N SER A 150 -9.55 7.05 30.71
CA SER A 150 -10.34 7.64 29.64
C SER A 150 -11.71 6.94 29.51
N ASP A 151 -12.66 7.62 28.88
CA ASP A 151 -13.97 7.05 28.62
C ASP A 151 -13.91 5.92 27.57
N ALA A 152 -12.95 5.97 26.64
CA ALA A 152 -12.68 4.90 25.68
C ALA A 152 -12.22 3.61 26.39
N ILE A 153 -11.31 3.72 27.35
CA ILE A 153 -10.88 2.56 28.16
C ILE A 153 -12.08 2.02 28.95
N LYS A 154 -12.83 2.87 29.65
CA LYS A 154 -14.01 2.43 30.43
C LYS A 154 -15.04 1.72 29.55
N LYS A 155 -15.25 2.20 28.32
CA LYS A 155 -16.16 1.62 27.31
C LYS A 155 -15.77 0.20 26.93
N HIS A 156 -14.48 -0.06 26.67
CA HIS A 156 -14.02 -1.35 26.15
C HIS A 156 -13.54 -2.33 27.22
N VAL A 157 -12.98 -1.83 28.31
CA VAL A 157 -12.48 -2.62 29.44
C VAL A 157 -13.59 -2.90 30.44
N GLY A 158 -14.55 -1.99 30.62
CA GLY A 158 -15.60 -2.11 31.64
C GLY A 158 -15.14 -1.67 33.03
N LYS A 159 -15.84 -2.15 34.07
CA LYS A 159 -15.63 -1.71 35.47
C LYS A 159 -14.39 -2.32 36.13
N ASP A 160 -13.95 -3.50 35.67
CA ASP A 160 -12.78 -4.20 36.20
C ASP A 160 -11.54 -3.77 35.43
N THR A 161 -10.81 -2.82 36.01
CA THR A 161 -9.65 -2.17 35.37
C THR A 161 -8.32 -2.71 35.88
N TRP A 162 -8.37 -3.54 36.94
CA TRP A 162 -7.20 -4.12 37.60
C TRP A 162 -6.66 -5.37 36.89
N CYS A 163 -7.54 -6.10 36.22
CA CYS A 163 -7.21 -7.15 35.28
C CYS A 163 -8.37 -7.21 34.28
N PHE A 164 -8.05 -7.30 32.99
CA PHE A 164 -9.08 -7.37 31.97
C PHE A 164 -8.75 -8.41 30.92
N ASP A 165 -9.81 -8.99 30.39
CA ASP A 165 -9.73 -9.96 29.31
C ASP A 165 -9.49 -9.23 27.98
N CYS A 166 -8.33 -9.49 27.37
CA CYS A 166 -8.00 -8.94 26.06
C CYS A 166 -8.99 -9.40 24.99
N ALA A 167 -9.56 -10.62 25.09
CA ALA A 167 -10.57 -11.10 24.15
C ALA A 167 -11.86 -10.29 24.25
N ARG A 168 -12.28 -9.90 25.46
CA ARG A 168 -13.42 -8.99 25.67
C ARG A 168 -13.17 -7.62 25.05
N VAL A 169 -11.99 -7.04 25.29
CA VAL A 169 -11.61 -5.73 24.71
C VAL A 169 -11.63 -5.79 23.18
N VAL A 170 -11.03 -6.83 22.60
CA VAL A 170 -11.01 -7.04 21.14
C VAL A 170 -12.42 -7.21 20.58
N SER A 171 -13.29 -7.95 21.26
CA SER A 171 -14.70 -8.10 20.85
C SER A 171 -15.41 -6.76 20.87
N SER A 172 -15.27 -5.99 21.96
CA SER A 172 -15.88 -4.67 22.10
C SER A 172 -15.38 -3.66 21.06
N LEU A 173 -14.07 -3.64 20.77
CA LEU A 173 -13.49 -2.80 19.70
C LEU A 173 -14.03 -3.22 18.33
N ASN A 174 -14.11 -4.53 18.07
CA ASN A 174 -14.61 -5.03 16.78
C ASN A 174 -16.09 -4.73 16.56
N GLU A 175 -16.91 -4.78 17.61
CA GLU A 175 -18.34 -4.42 17.60
C GLU A 175 -18.57 -2.92 17.42
N ALA A 176 -17.70 -2.08 18.00
CA ALA A 176 -17.81 -0.63 17.89
C ALA A 176 -17.46 -0.08 16.49
N ARG A 177 -16.83 -0.89 15.64
CA ARG A 177 -16.47 -0.49 14.26
C ARG A 177 -17.71 -0.22 13.42
N PRO A 178 -17.64 0.77 12.51
CA PRO A 178 -18.68 0.93 11.49
C PRO A 178 -18.80 -0.32 10.62
N THR A 179 -20.03 -0.65 10.23
CA THR A 179 -20.29 -1.77 9.32
C THR A 179 -19.76 -1.46 7.94
N ARG A 180 -18.95 -2.38 7.42
CA ARG A 180 -18.38 -2.30 6.10
C ARG A 180 -19.44 -2.60 5.02
N LYS A 181 -19.53 -1.75 4.00
CA LYS A 181 -20.55 -1.87 2.93
C LYS A 181 -20.24 -2.97 1.91
N LEU A 182 -18.96 -3.15 1.56
CA LEU A 182 -18.50 -4.07 0.52
C LEU A 182 -17.28 -4.86 1.01
N LYS A 183 -17.01 -6.05 0.46
CA LYS A 183 -15.78 -6.80 0.76
C LYS A 183 -14.54 -6.07 0.23
N LEU A 184 -13.35 -6.33 0.81
CA LEU A 184 -12.10 -5.69 0.37
C LEU A 184 -11.78 -6.01 -1.07
N SER A 185 -11.94 -7.28 -1.43
CA SER A 185 -11.76 -7.75 -2.79
C SER A 185 -12.58 -6.95 -3.80
N VAL A 186 -13.82 -6.58 -3.45
CA VAL A 186 -14.71 -5.81 -4.34
C VAL A 186 -14.26 -4.36 -4.46
N VAL A 187 -13.90 -3.73 -3.33
CA VAL A 187 -13.45 -2.33 -3.32
C VAL A 187 -12.14 -2.15 -4.07
N LEU A 188 -11.15 -3.03 -3.81
CA LEU A 188 -9.88 -3.02 -4.52
C LEU A 188 -10.05 -3.32 -6.01
N ALA A 189 -10.91 -4.27 -6.37
CA ALA A 189 -11.19 -4.56 -7.77
C ALA A 189 -11.88 -3.40 -8.49
N ASN A 190 -12.84 -2.73 -7.85
CA ASN A 190 -13.48 -1.56 -8.43
C ASN A 190 -12.46 -0.44 -8.68
N SER A 191 -11.57 -0.17 -7.71
CA SER A 191 -10.50 0.82 -7.89
C SER A 191 -9.54 0.43 -9.03
N ALA A 192 -9.17 -0.86 -9.14
CA ALA A 192 -8.34 -1.34 -10.24
C ALA A 192 -9.04 -1.17 -11.61
N VAL A 193 -10.33 -1.49 -11.70
CA VAL A 193 -11.13 -1.29 -12.93
C VAL A 193 -11.17 0.18 -13.31
N SER A 194 -11.50 1.08 -12.37
CA SER A 194 -11.57 2.52 -12.68
C SER A 194 -10.23 3.08 -13.16
N HIS A 195 -9.10 2.62 -12.62
CA HIS A 195 -7.78 3.03 -13.14
C HIS A 195 -7.52 2.50 -14.56
N VAL A 196 -7.93 1.27 -14.86
CA VAL A 196 -7.80 0.71 -16.21
C VAL A 196 -8.71 1.45 -17.20
N GLU A 197 -9.95 1.74 -16.81
CA GLU A 197 -10.90 2.50 -17.63
C GLU A 197 -10.37 3.89 -17.96
N SER A 198 -9.78 4.60 -16.99
CA SER A 198 -9.13 5.89 -17.24
C SER A 198 -8.00 5.78 -18.28
N VAL A 199 -7.18 4.73 -18.24
CA VAL A 199 -6.12 4.54 -19.25
C VAL A 199 -6.68 4.11 -20.60
N ILE A 200 -7.80 3.38 -20.64
CA ILE A 200 -8.52 3.09 -21.89
C ILE A 200 -9.00 4.40 -22.52
N GLU A 201 -9.59 5.29 -21.73
CA GLU A 201 -10.04 6.62 -22.20
C GLU A 201 -8.88 7.45 -22.75
N SER A 202 -7.75 7.51 -22.04
CA SER A 202 -6.53 8.19 -22.51
C SER A 202 -6.01 7.59 -23.83
N LEU A 203 -5.99 6.26 -23.95
CA LEU A 203 -5.54 5.58 -25.17
C LEU A 203 -6.48 5.87 -26.35
N ASP A 204 -7.80 5.83 -26.11
CA ASP A 204 -8.81 6.18 -27.09
C ASP A 204 -8.68 7.64 -27.54
N TYR A 205 -8.39 8.56 -26.61
CA TYR A 205 -8.11 9.96 -26.91
C TYR A 205 -6.92 10.10 -27.85
N ILE A 206 -5.80 9.42 -27.57
CA ILE A 206 -4.60 9.46 -28.40
C ILE A 206 -4.90 8.94 -29.81
N VAL A 207 -5.55 7.78 -29.93
CA VAL A 207 -5.88 7.15 -31.22
C VAL A 207 -6.76 8.06 -32.08
N ARG A 208 -7.76 8.73 -31.47
CA ARG A 208 -8.75 9.54 -32.19
C ARG A 208 -8.23 10.93 -32.57
N ASN A 209 -7.40 11.55 -31.72
CA ASN A 209 -7.01 12.95 -31.88
C ASN A 209 -5.60 13.13 -32.45
N SER A 210 -4.80 12.06 -32.53
CA SER A 210 -3.48 12.13 -33.14
C SER A 210 -3.58 12.43 -34.65
N PRO A 211 -2.75 13.34 -35.20
CA PRO A 211 -2.80 13.74 -36.62
C PRO A 211 -2.61 12.59 -37.61
N GLN A 212 -1.88 11.54 -37.22
CA GLN A 212 -1.63 10.37 -38.06
C GLN A 212 -2.71 9.28 -37.94
N SER A 213 -3.72 9.47 -37.07
CA SER A 213 -4.76 8.48 -36.75
C SER A 213 -4.19 7.06 -36.55
N PRO A 214 -3.26 6.88 -35.60
CA PRO A 214 -2.57 5.61 -35.39
C PRO A 214 -3.56 4.53 -34.93
N THR A 215 -3.23 3.27 -35.19
CA THR A 215 -3.95 2.15 -34.58
C THR A 215 -3.56 2.00 -33.11
N GLU A 216 -4.43 1.38 -32.30
CA GLU A 216 -4.16 1.10 -30.89
C GLU A 216 -2.81 0.38 -30.69
N ASP A 217 -2.56 -0.68 -31.45
CA ASP A 217 -1.30 -1.44 -31.38
C ASP A 217 -0.07 -0.60 -31.79
N SER A 218 -0.25 0.36 -32.71
CA SER A 218 0.82 1.31 -33.05
C SER A 218 1.12 2.21 -31.86
N VAL A 219 0.10 2.80 -31.23
CA VAL A 219 0.31 3.65 -30.04
C VAL A 219 1.00 2.86 -28.93
N VAL A 220 0.54 1.65 -28.62
CA VAL A 220 1.15 0.77 -27.61
C VAL A 220 2.63 0.50 -27.93
N ARG A 221 2.98 0.27 -29.19
CA ARG A 221 4.37 0.10 -29.61
C ARG A 221 5.15 1.41 -29.45
N ASP A 222 4.63 2.51 -29.97
CA ASP A 222 5.33 3.78 -30.09
C ASP A 222 5.64 4.39 -28.72
N VAL A 223 4.72 4.31 -27.75
CA VAL A 223 4.96 4.81 -26.39
C VAL A 223 6.06 4.03 -25.66
N GLN A 224 6.12 2.71 -25.88
CA GLN A 224 7.17 1.85 -25.30
C GLN A 224 8.52 2.04 -25.99
N LEU A 225 8.52 2.25 -27.31
CA LEU A 225 9.73 2.56 -28.05
C LEU A 225 10.29 3.92 -27.62
N SER A 226 9.43 4.92 -27.49
CA SER A 226 9.80 6.24 -26.97
C SER A 226 10.44 6.10 -25.58
N ASP A 227 9.80 5.38 -24.66
CA ASP A 227 10.36 5.10 -23.34
C ASP A 227 11.74 4.44 -23.41
N TYR A 228 11.90 3.41 -24.24
CA TYR A 228 13.20 2.76 -24.47
C TYR A 228 14.26 3.75 -24.95
N LEU A 229 13.96 4.56 -25.97
CA LEU A 229 14.90 5.53 -26.54
C LEU A 229 15.36 6.60 -25.55
N TYR A 230 14.51 6.98 -24.58
CA TYR A 230 14.82 8.06 -23.64
C TYR A 230 15.30 7.60 -22.27
N ASN A 231 14.98 6.36 -21.86
CA ASN A 231 15.27 5.85 -20.52
C ASN A 231 16.22 4.65 -20.48
N ASP A 232 16.39 3.88 -21.55
CA ASP A 232 17.41 2.84 -21.59
C ASP A 232 18.81 3.48 -21.71
N PRO A 233 19.79 3.15 -20.83
CA PRO A 233 21.10 3.81 -20.83
C PRO A 233 21.85 3.71 -22.17
N PHE A 234 21.76 2.56 -22.84
CA PHE A 234 22.42 2.35 -24.11
C PHE A 234 21.67 3.09 -25.22
N ALA A 235 20.37 2.88 -25.34
CA ALA A 235 19.55 3.49 -26.39
C ALA A 235 19.59 5.02 -26.30
N LYS A 236 19.45 5.57 -25.09
CA LYS A 236 19.56 7.00 -24.81
C LYS A 236 20.89 7.59 -25.28
N THR A 237 22.00 6.95 -24.91
CA THR A 237 23.34 7.42 -25.29
C THR A 237 23.51 7.44 -26.81
N VAL A 238 23.00 6.43 -27.50
CA VAL A 238 23.04 6.36 -28.96
C VAL A 238 22.11 7.42 -29.57
N TRP A 239 20.86 7.49 -29.10
CA TRP A 239 19.81 8.39 -29.59
C TRP A 239 20.18 9.87 -29.44
N GLU A 240 20.73 10.26 -28.29
CA GLU A 240 21.15 11.65 -28.03
C GLU A 240 22.25 12.14 -28.97
N LYS A 241 23.09 11.23 -29.49
CA LYS A 241 24.16 11.58 -30.44
C LYS A 241 23.68 11.75 -31.88
N VAL A 242 22.50 11.23 -32.20
CA VAL A 242 21.99 11.20 -33.58
C VAL A 242 20.72 12.02 -33.78
N LYS A 243 19.97 12.32 -32.72
CA LYS A 243 18.72 13.08 -32.82
C LYS A 243 18.98 14.43 -33.50
N GLY A 244 18.28 14.69 -34.60
CA GLY A 244 18.43 15.92 -35.39
C GLY A 244 19.53 15.88 -36.47
N HIS A 245 20.22 14.76 -36.65
CA HIS A 245 21.19 14.56 -37.73
C HIS A 245 20.62 13.73 -38.89
N HIS A 246 21.28 13.79 -40.06
CA HIS A 246 20.88 13.06 -41.28
C HIS A 246 20.76 11.53 -41.08
N ASN A 247 21.45 10.95 -40.09
CA ASN A 247 21.42 9.52 -39.80
C ASN A 247 20.28 9.09 -38.84
N THR A 248 19.42 10.01 -38.38
CA THR A 248 18.35 9.71 -37.39
C THR A 248 17.51 8.49 -37.78
N ARG A 249 17.10 8.37 -39.05
CA ARG A 249 16.30 7.22 -39.54
C ARG A 249 17.03 5.88 -39.43
N GLN A 250 18.31 5.83 -39.82
CA GLN A 250 19.09 4.59 -39.78
C GLN A 250 19.33 4.16 -38.33
N THR A 251 19.61 5.10 -37.45
CA THR A 251 19.80 4.80 -36.03
C THR A 251 18.50 4.39 -35.35
N SER A 252 17.36 5.01 -35.66
CA SER A 252 16.04 4.55 -35.17
C SER A 252 15.79 3.11 -35.60
N ALA A 253 15.96 2.80 -36.89
CA ALA A 253 15.78 1.45 -37.41
C ALA A 253 16.72 0.42 -36.74
N PHE A 254 17.97 0.80 -36.46
CA PHE A 254 18.91 -0.05 -35.73
C PHE A 254 18.44 -0.30 -34.29
N LEU A 255 18.08 0.75 -33.56
CA LEU A 255 17.60 0.63 -32.17
C LEU A 255 16.30 -0.19 -32.09
N GLU A 256 15.38 0.03 -33.02
CA GLU A 256 14.18 -0.79 -33.15
C GLU A 256 14.48 -2.26 -33.45
N SER A 257 15.53 -2.56 -34.23
CA SER A 257 15.86 -3.94 -34.59
C SER A 257 16.40 -4.78 -33.42
N ILE A 258 16.94 -4.13 -32.39
CA ILE A 258 17.47 -4.78 -31.19
C ILE A 258 16.56 -4.64 -29.97
N TRP A 259 15.51 -3.82 -30.09
CA TRP A 259 14.56 -3.56 -29.01
C TRP A 259 13.53 -4.69 -28.89
N ALA A 260 13.26 -5.09 -27.64
CA ALA A 260 12.18 -6.02 -27.31
C ALA A 260 11.12 -5.27 -26.49
N PRO A 261 9.89 -5.11 -27.00
CA PRO A 261 8.83 -4.44 -26.25
C PRO A 261 8.43 -5.28 -25.04
N ARG A 262 8.05 -4.61 -23.95
CA ARG A 262 7.51 -5.29 -22.75
C ARG A 262 6.13 -5.90 -23.05
N TYR A 263 5.33 -5.21 -23.86
CA TYR A 263 4.04 -5.65 -24.34
C TYR A 263 4.02 -5.65 -25.87
N SER A 264 3.81 -6.82 -26.45
CA SER A 264 3.70 -6.98 -27.90
C SER A 264 2.32 -6.60 -28.46
N SER A 265 1.33 -6.37 -27.59
CA SER A 265 -0.06 -6.00 -27.89
C SER A 265 -0.65 -5.26 -26.70
N ASN A 266 -1.84 -4.67 -26.85
CA ASN A 266 -2.52 -3.94 -25.77
C ASN A 266 -2.67 -4.80 -24.49
N PRO A 267 -2.05 -4.41 -23.36
CA PRO A 267 -2.12 -5.16 -22.11
C PRO A 267 -3.40 -4.91 -21.30
N LEU A 268 -4.23 -3.91 -21.64
CA LEU A 268 -5.41 -3.48 -20.86
C LEU A 268 -6.45 -4.58 -20.61
N PRO A 269 -6.80 -5.45 -21.58
CA PRO A 269 -7.68 -6.59 -21.31
C PRO A 269 -7.08 -7.57 -20.27
N GLY A 270 -5.75 -7.68 -20.23
CA GLY A 270 -5.03 -8.45 -19.20
C GLY A 270 -5.18 -7.84 -17.82
N PHE A 271 -5.14 -6.51 -17.73
CA PHE A 271 -5.34 -5.75 -16.50
C PHE A 271 -6.77 -5.87 -15.95
N LEU A 272 -7.80 -5.83 -16.79
CA LEU A 272 -9.18 -6.12 -16.37
C LEU A 272 -9.32 -7.55 -15.80
N ARG A 273 -8.70 -8.55 -16.44
CA ARG A 273 -8.64 -9.92 -15.88
C ARG A 273 -7.89 -9.99 -14.55
N GLN A 274 -6.92 -9.11 -14.30
CA GLN A 274 -6.28 -9.01 -12.97
C GLN A 274 -7.28 -8.48 -11.94
N ALA A 275 -8.04 -7.42 -12.27
CA ALA A 275 -9.06 -6.88 -11.39
C ALA A 275 -10.15 -7.91 -11.04
N ASP A 276 -10.56 -8.75 -11.99
CA ASP A 276 -11.47 -9.86 -11.72
C ASP A 276 -10.88 -10.91 -10.76
N ARG A 277 -9.58 -11.19 -10.84
CA ARG A 277 -8.92 -12.08 -9.87
C ARG A 277 -8.87 -11.46 -8.47
N ILE A 278 -8.68 -10.15 -8.38
CA ILE A 278 -8.76 -9.43 -7.10
C ILE A 278 -10.17 -9.58 -6.52
N ARG A 279 -11.21 -9.33 -7.32
CA ARG A 279 -12.62 -9.45 -6.91
C ARG A 279 -12.96 -10.83 -6.34
N ASN A 280 -12.45 -11.88 -6.98
CA ASN A 280 -12.70 -13.28 -6.65
C ASN A 280 -11.69 -13.87 -5.65
N SER A 281 -10.88 -13.05 -4.99
CA SER A 281 -9.91 -13.53 -4.01
C SER A 281 -10.59 -14.15 -2.79
N ALA A 282 -10.03 -15.25 -2.30
CA ALA A 282 -10.63 -16.06 -1.23
C ALA A 282 -10.69 -15.33 0.13
N ASN A 283 -9.76 -14.42 0.40
CA ASN A 283 -9.69 -13.62 1.62
C ASN A 283 -9.09 -12.24 1.35
N ASP A 284 -9.20 -11.34 2.33
CA ASP A 284 -8.77 -9.95 2.23
C ASP A 284 -7.26 -9.80 1.99
N LEU A 285 -6.41 -10.66 2.58
CA LEU A 285 -4.97 -10.64 2.35
C LEU A 285 -4.60 -11.02 0.90
N ASN A 286 -5.24 -12.05 0.35
CA ASN A 286 -5.02 -12.46 -1.04
C ASN A 286 -5.48 -11.36 -2.00
N ALA A 287 -6.61 -10.71 -1.71
CA ALA A 287 -7.06 -9.55 -2.48
C ALA A 287 -6.02 -8.42 -2.45
N LEU A 288 -5.48 -8.11 -1.27
CA LEU A 288 -4.47 -7.07 -1.09
C LEU A 288 -3.16 -7.40 -1.83
N LYS A 289 -2.65 -8.63 -1.72
CA LYS A 289 -1.47 -9.10 -2.46
C LYS A 289 -1.66 -9.01 -3.98
N ASN A 290 -2.83 -9.42 -4.47
CA ASN A 290 -3.16 -9.33 -5.89
C ASN A 290 -3.28 -7.87 -6.36
N PHE A 291 -3.78 -6.98 -5.51
CA PHE A 291 -3.88 -5.55 -5.80
C PHE A 291 -2.51 -4.87 -5.84
N GLU A 292 -1.58 -5.18 -4.92
CA GLU A 292 -0.20 -4.67 -5.00
C GLU A 292 0.51 -5.14 -6.26
N LYS A 293 0.32 -6.41 -6.63
CA LYS A 293 0.86 -6.92 -7.88
C LYS A 293 0.28 -6.17 -9.08
N PHE A 294 -1.04 -5.97 -9.10
CA PHE A 294 -1.70 -5.20 -10.15
C PHE A 294 -1.13 -3.78 -10.24
N LYS A 295 -0.99 -3.05 -9.11
CA LYS A 295 -0.39 -1.71 -9.08
C LYS A 295 1.00 -1.72 -9.73
N SER A 296 1.85 -2.65 -9.32
CA SER A 296 3.23 -2.75 -9.84
C SER A 296 3.28 -3.08 -11.34
N ASP A 297 2.45 -4.00 -11.81
CA ASP A 297 2.39 -4.40 -13.22
C ASP A 297 1.80 -3.28 -14.10
N PHE A 298 0.77 -2.59 -13.59
CA PHE A 298 0.01 -1.56 -14.30
C PHE A 298 0.77 -0.24 -14.40
N PHE A 299 1.46 0.16 -13.32
CA PHE A 299 2.11 1.47 -13.18
C PHE A 299 2.96 1.85 -14.40
N TYR A 300 3.79 0.93 -14.87
CA TYR A 300 4.64 1.19 -16.04
C TYR A 300 3.81 1.60 -17.26
N PHE A 301 2.79 0.83 -17.61
CA PHE A 301 2.01 1.09 -18.82
C PHE A 301 1.14 2.34 -18.69
N SER A 302 0.49 2.52 -17.54
CA SER A 302 -0.34 3.70 -17.29
C SER A 302 0.45 5.00 -17.40
N THR A 303 1.68 5.03 -16.85
CA THR A 303 2.54 6.23 -16.93
C THR A 303 2.93 6.57 -18.36
N LEU A 304 3.17 5.57 -19.21
CA LEU A 304 3.48 5.81 -20.62
C LEU A 304 2.30 6.43 -21.38
N ILE A 305 1.10 5.89 -21.16
CA ILE A 305 -0.11 6.39 -21.83
C ILE A 305 -0.45 7.80 -21.36
N MET A 306 -0.44 8.07 -20.05
CA MET A 306 -0.73 9.40 -19.51
C MET A 306 0.25 10.46 -20.02
N ARG A 307 1.53 10.12 -20.13
CA ARG A 307 2.55 11.02 -20.70
C ARG A 307 2.27 11.32 -22.18
N GLU A 308 1.88 10.31 -22.95
CA GLU A 308 1.56 10.49 -24.38
C GLU A 308 0.31 11.34 -24.58
N GLU A 309 -0.72 11.13 -23.75
CA GLU A 309 -1.92 11.96 -23.72
C GLU A 309 -1.58 13.43 -23.44
N GLU A 310 -0.78 13.70 -22.41
CA GLU A 310 -0.34 15.07 -22.06
C GLU A 310 0.41 15.73 -23.22
N MET A 311 1.34 15.02 -23.87
CA MET A 311 2.07 15.56 -25.03
C MET A 311 1.16 15.84 -26.23
N LEU A 312 0.14 15.01 -26.46
CA LEU A 312 -0.82 15.23 -27.54
C LEU A 312 -1.72 16.44 -27.23
N ASP A 313 -2.17 16.58 -25.99
CA ASP A 313 -2.99 17.70 -25.55
C ASP A 313 -2.25 19.02 -25.71
N ASP A 314 -0.99 19.08 -25.26
CA ASP A 314 -0.10 20.22 -25.47
C ASP A 314 0.06 20.56 -26.96
N TYR A 315 0.25 19.55 -27.81
CA TYR A 315 0.36 19.76 -29.25
C TYR A 315 -0.93 20.36 -29.85
N ILE A 316 -2.10 19.85 -29.47
CA ILE A 316 -3.40 20.34 -29.93
C ILE A 316 -3.59 21.79 -29.49
N GLN A 317 -3.32 22.10 -28.22
CA GLN A 317 -3.40 23.46 -27.69
C GLN A 317 -2.49 24.43 -28.43
N MET A 318 -1.24 24.03 -28.73
CA MET A 318 -0.32 24.83 -29.55
C MET A 318 -0.84 25.10 -30.95
N GLN A 319 -1.52 24.13 -31.58
CA GLN A 319 -2.15 24.35 -32.89
C GLN A 319 -3.31 25.35 -32.78
N GLU A 320 -4.19 25.20 -31.78
CA GLU A 320 -5.31 26.12 -31.57
C GLU A 320 -4.85 27.57 -31.38
N ASP A 321 -3.83 27.79 -30.55
CA ASP A 321 -3.30 29.13 -30.30
C ASP A 321 -2.69 29.73 -31.57
N ALA A 322 -1.95 28.94 -32.35
CA ALA A 322 -1.42 29.38 -33.64
C ALA A 322 -2.51 29.71 -34.68
N TYR A 323 -3.70 29.12 -34.56
CA TYR A 323 -4.87 29.48 -35.38
C TYR A 323 -5.56 30.75 -34.89
N ARG A 324 -5.60 31.01 -33.58
CA ARG A 324 -6.20 32.22 -32.99
C ARG A 324 -5.38 33.49 -33.29
N ASP A 325 -4.08 33.35 -33.46
CA ASP A 325 -3.16 34.46 -33.76
C ASP A 325 -3.10 34.86 -35.26
N ARG A 326 -3.85 34.17 -36.15
CA ARG A 326 -3.91 34.44 -37.60
C ARG A 326 -5.15 35.23 -37.99
#